data_AF-A0A068TVB4-F1
#
_entry.id   AF-A0A068TVB4-F1
#
_cell.length_a   1.000
_cell.length_b   1.000
_cell.length_c   1.000
_cell.angle_alpha   90.00
_cell.angle_beta   90.00
_cell.angle_gamma   90.00
#
_symmetry.space_group_name_H-M   'P 1'
#
loop_
_entity.id
_entity.type
_entity.pdbx_description
1 polymer ?
#
loop_
_entity_poly.entity_id
_entity_poly.type
_entity_poly.pdbx_seq_one_letter_code
_entity_poly.pdbx_strand_id
1 'polypeptide(L)'
;MACFQRESPALKEILLRLYRAEKPMELDHHLYEFGSVEYHVQASASIPDNTYLSIATPLLYQDVVLSSGLPCYTLEMVKGISPDVIEIIEPPKEGYKLTLRLKYSRIPRNKGGVKMIASISSVQGVILSSQLKDMLMNVNSLEVSQGMYRPVKLIYHPREPFFVIKQPEKITAVFPMRFKEDTDVIIATAFFQELMDIGSSKAFVKAPHCIWSPIPPAELRGEPIEDLSTNGGFVSFDITGRHVEGKRLDKTVWNLLNFYAFVKYHVKSTRGFIQRRMRTRLESLVEVLYNAGIKDEHHIKKKNRGPKGVRKLLNFSKSKLLKKRYNFINKIKRIRSRIKIHWFSRFRKRWLNFSRFSSLTRYEKLN
;
A
#
# COMPACT_ATOMS: atom_id res chain seq x y z
N MET A 1 -0.93 3.23 -7.94
CA MET A 1 -2.13 2.43 -7.58
C MET A 1 -2.01 2.08 -6.11
N ALA A 2 -3.07 2.22 -5.31
CA ALA A 2 -2.99 2.07 -3.84
C ALA A 2 -3.25 0.62 -3.34
N CYS A 3 -3.78 -0.25 -4.18
CA CYS A 3 -4.11 -1.64 -3.84
C CYS A 3 -3.36 -2.58 -4.78
N PHE A 4 -2.75 -3.63 -4.24
CA PHE A 4 -2.16 -4.69 -5.04
C PHE A 4 -3.26 -5.41 -5.82
N GLN A 5 -2.93 -5.89 -7.01
CA GLN A 5 -3.84 -6.74 -7.76
C GLN A 5 -3.82 -8.15 -7.13
N ARG A 6 -4.95 -8.85 -7.19
CA ARG A 6 -5.01 -10.27 -6.81
C ARG A 6 -4.22 -11.14 -7.78
N GLU A 7 -4.18 -10.70 -9.02
CA GLU A 7 -3.51 -11.36 -10.13
C GLU A 7 -2.03 -11.00 -10.08
N SER A 8 -1.16 -12.01 -10.10
CA SER A 8 0.26 -11.84 -10.37
C SER A 8 0.44 -11.34 -11.82
N PRO A 9 0.97 -10.12 -12.03
CA PRO A 9 1.17 -9.60 -13.38
C PRO A 9 2.18 -10.42 -14.18
N ALA A 10 3.24 -10.88 -13.53
CA ALA A 10 4.31 -11.64 -14.16
C ALA A 10 3.86 -13.07 -14.52
N LEU A 11 3.18 -13.77 -13.61
CA LEU A 11 2.61 -15.08 -13.89
C LEU A 11 1.56 -14.98 -15.00
N LYS A 12 0.70 -13.96 -14.95
CA LYS A 12 -0.29 -13.71 -15.99
C LYS A 12 0.35 -13.54 -17.36
N GLU A 13 1.44 -12.80 -17.46
CA GLU A 13 2.16 -12.59 -18.72
C GLU A 13 2.74 -13.91 -19.27
N ILE A 14 3.36 -14.72 -18.42
CA ILE A 14 3.91 -16.04 -18.80
C ILE A 14 2.79 -16.97 -19.28
N LEU A 15 1.71 -17.08 -18.52
CA LEU A 15 0.58 -17.94 -18.88
C LEU A 15 -0.12 -17.45 -20.16
N LEU A 16 -0.20 -16.14 -20.38
CA LEU A 16 -0.71 -15.56 -21.63
C LEU A 16 0.21 -15.84 -22.81
N ARG A 17 1.52 -15.86 -22.61
CA ARG A 17 2.49 -16.20 -23.66
C ARG A 17 2.28 -17.65 -24.12
N LEU A 18 2.13 -18.58 -23.19
CA LEU A 18 1.80 -19.98 -23.49
C LEU A 18 0.46 -20.10 -24.21
N TYR A 19 -0.56 -19.40 -23.72
CA TYR A 19 -1.91 -19.43 -24.30
C TYR A 19 -1.99 -18.87 -25.73
N ARG A 20 -1.18 -17.85 -26.03
CA ARG A 20 -1.13 -17.21 -27.35
C ARG A 20 -0.24 -17.96 -28.34
N ALA A 21 0.55 -18.94 -27.88
CA ALA A 21 1.40 -19.70 -28.76
C ALA A 21 0.57 -20.49 -29.78
N GLU A 22 0.96 -20.40 -31.05
CA GLU A 22 0.32 -21.15 -32.15
C GLU A 22 0.86 -22.58 -32.23
N LYS A 23 2.12 -22.79 -31.81
CA LYS A 23 2.79 -24.09 -31.75
C LYS A 23 3.09 -24.48 -30.31
N PRO A 24 3.18 -25.78 -30.00
CA PRO A 24 3.65 -26.25 -28.70
C PRO A 24 4.98 -25.58 -28.34
N MET A 25 5.03 -24.95 -27.17
CA MET A 25 6.21 -24.23 -26.69
C MET A 25 6.77 -24.97 -25.49
N GLU A 26 8.06 -25.28 -25.54
CA GLU A 26 8.79 -25.75 -24.37
C GLU A 26 9.15 -24.54 -23.50
N LEU A 27 8.82 -24.62 -22.21
CA LEU A 27 9.06 -23.57 -21.25
C LEU A 27 9.43 -24.19 -19.91
N ASP A 28 10.51 -23.71 -19.33
CA ASP A 28 10.85 -23.95 -17.94
C ASP A 28 11.23 -22.60 -17.31
N HIS A 29 10.38 -22.10 -16.40
CA HIS A 29 10.53 -20.76 -15.85
C HIS A 29 10.24 -20.68 -14.36
N HIS A 30 11.20 -20.13 -13.61
CA HIS A 30 11.05 -19.79 -12.20
C HIS A 30 10.77 -18.29 -12.05
N LEU A 31 9.75 -17.95 -11.26
CA LEU A 31 9.35 -16.58 -10.96
C LEU A 31 9.30 -16.38 -9.45
N TYR A 32 9.87 -15.28 -8.97
CA TYR A 32 9.83 -14.89 -7.56
C TYR A 32 9.00 -13.62 -7.38
N GLU A 33 8.07 -13.64 -6.43
CA GLU A 33 7.18 -12.53 -6.11
C GLU A 33 7.21 -12.12 -4.63
N PHE A 34 6.53 -11.00 -4.36
CA PHE A 34 6.39 -10.47 -3.01
C PHE A 34 5.73 -11.50 -2.06
N GLY A 35 6.27 -11.60 -0.84
CA GLY A 35 5.81 -12.59 0.14
C GLY A 35 6.58 -13.92 0.11
N SER A 36 7.79 -13.94 -0.45
CA SER A 36 8.60 -15.17 -0.60
C SER A 36 7.87 -16.25 -1.37
N VAL A 37 7.15 -15.83 -2.41
CA VAL A 37 6.41 -16.74 -3.29
C VAL A 37 7.25 -17.07 -4.50
N GLU A 38 7.35 -18.36 -4.78
CA GLU A 38 8.00 -18.89 -5.96
C GLU A 38 6.97 -19.63 -6.80
N TYR A 39 6.97 -19.32 -8.09
CA TYR A 39 6.24 -20.06 -9.11
C TYR A 39 7.22 -20.77 -10.01
N HIS A 40 6.90 -22.01 -10.36
CA HIS A 40 7.58 -22.78 -11.39
C HIS A 40 6.60 -23.17 -12.47
N VAL A 41 6.79 -22.63 -13.66
CA VAL A 41 5.95 -22.90 -14.83
C VAL A 41 6.72 -23.79 -15.79
N GLN A 42 6.24 -25.02 -15.97
CA GLN A 42 6.85 -25.99 -16.88
C GLN A 42 5.84 -26.42 -17.94
N ALA A 43 6.16 -26.20 -19.20
CA ALA A 43 5.39 -26.67 -20.36
C ALA A 43 6.29 -27.51 -21.26
N SER A 44 5.79 -28.67 -21.70
CA SER A 44 6.50 -29.54 -22.63
C SER A 44 5.88 -29.44 -24.02
N ALA A 45 6.74 -29.37 -25.05
CA ALA A 45 6.28 -29.41 -26.44
C ALA A 45 5.69 -30.78 -26.82
N SER A 46 6.07 -31.87 -26.13
CA SER A 46 5.58 -33.22 -26.41
C SER A 46 4.17 -33.48 -25.88
N ILE A 47 3.74 -32.76 -24.83
CA ILE A 47 2.40 -32.89 -24.24
C ILE A 47 1.81 -31.49 -24.03
N PRO A 48 1.29 -30.86 -25.10
CA PRO A 48 0.87 -29.45 -25.08
C PRO A 48 -0.24 -29.15 -24.06
N ASP A 49 -1.06 -30.15 -23.76
CA ASP A 49 -2.20 -30.05 -22.85
C ASP A 49 -1.84 -30.13 -21.36
N ASN A 50 -0.58 -30.40 -21.04
CA ASN A 50 -0.10 -30.54 -19.66
C ASN A 50 0.97 -29.50 -19.35
N THR A 51 0.54 -28.26 -19.12
CA THR A 51 1.39 -27.26 -18.48
C THR A 51 1.28 -27.40 -16.97
N TYR A 52 2.41 -27.43 -16.27
CA TYR A 52 2.48 -27.51 -14.82
C TYR A 52 2.81 -26.15 -14.22
N LEU A 53 2.02 -25.75 -13.22
CA LEU A 53 2.25 -24.57 -12.38
C LEU A 53 2.47 -25.05 -10.94
N SER A 54 3.70 -25.01 -10.47
CA SER A 54 4.05 -25.30 -9.08
C SER A 54 4.23 -24.02 -8.29
N ILE A 55 3.80 -24.03 -7.03
CA ILE A 55 3.76 -22.84 -6.17
C ILE A 55 4.36 -23.20 -4.82
N ALA A 56 5.38 -22.45 -4.43
CA ALA A 56 5.90 -22.44 -3.07
C ALA A 56 5.51 -21.11 -2.45
N THR A 57 4.69 -21.18 -1.40
CA THR A 57 4.22 -20.01 -0.65
C THR A 57 4.25 -20.34 0.84
N PRO A 58 4.62 -19.38 1.70
CA PRO A 58 4.41 -19.55 3.14
C PRO A 58 2.92 -19.73 3.42
N LEU A 59 2.60 -20.62 4.36
CA LEU A 59 1.24 -20.78 4.88
C LEU A 59 0.95 -19.65 5.87
N LEU A 60 -0.26 -19.11 5.87
CA LEU A 60 -0.60 -18.01 6.77
C LEU A 60 -0.42 -18.40 8.23
N TYR A 61 -0.88 -19.58 8.65
CA TYR A 61 -0.60 -20.08 9.98
C TYR A 61 0.00 -21.48 9.88
N GLN A 62 0.97 -21.76 10.74
CA GLN A 62 1.64 -23.05 10.82
C GLN A 62 1.04 -23.80 12.01
N ASP A 63 -0.05 -24.52 11.77
CA ASP A 63 -0.53 -25.44 12.80
C ASP A 63 0.37 -26.68 12.78
N VAL A 64 0.88 -27.07 13.96
CA VAL A 64 1.82 -28.20 14.12
C VAL A 64 1.23 -29.52 13.61
N VAL A 65 -0.11 -29.58 13.44
CA VAL A 65 -0.88 -30.74 12.99
C VAL A 65 -0.94 -30.89 11.46
N LEU A 66 -0.70 -29.83 10.67
CA LEU A 66 -0.78 -29.88 9.20
C LEU A 66 0.59 -30.25 8.61
N SER A 67 1.02 -31.49 8.83
CA SER A 67 2.38 -31.93 8.53
C SER A 67 2.69 -32.22 7.05
N SER A 68 1.80 -31.97 6.08
CA SER A 68 2.18 -32.19 4.66
C SER A 68 1.41 -31.44 3.57
N GLY A 69 0.24 -30.83 3.82
CA GLY A 69 -0.61 -30.32 2.74
C GLY A 69 -1.38 -29.03 3.05
N LEU A 70 -1.91 -28.39 2.00
CA LEU A 70 -2.86 -27.28 2.13
C LEU A 70 -4.20 -27.79 2.72
N PRO A 71 -4.91 -27.00 3.54
CA PRO A 71 -6.22 -27.38 4.06
C PRO A 71 -7.21 -27.71 2.94
N CYS A 72 -8.11 -28.68 3.16
CA CYS A 72 -9.10 -29.12 2.16
C CYS A 72 -9.90 -27.95 1.57
N TYR A 73 -10.39 -27.06 2.43
CA TYR A 73 -11.09 -25.84 2.00
C TYR A 73 -10.26 -24.97 1.03
N THR A 74 -8.93 -24.90 1.22
CA THR A 74 -8.05 -24.15 0.32
C THR A 74 -7.91 -24.84 -1.04
N LEU A 75 -7.79 -26.16 -1.06
CA LEU A 75 -7.74 -26.94 -2.30
C LEU A 75 -9.04 -26.82 -3.10
N GLU A 76 -10.19 -26.85 -2.43
CA GLU A 76 -11.50 -26.61 -3.06
C GLU A 76 -11.59 -25.21 -3.68
N MET A 77 -11.15 -24.18 -2.94
CA MET A 77 -11.15 -22.80 -3.45
C MET A 77 -10.22 -22.63 -4.65
N VAL A 78 -9.07 -23.31 -4.68
CA VAL A 78 -8.16 -23.30 -5.84
C VAL A 78 -8.76 -24.04 -7.04
N LYS A 79 -9.37 -25.22 -6.84
CA LYS A 79 -10.11 -25.93 -7.90
C LYS A 79 -11.25 -25.06 -8.45
N GLY A 80 -11.91 -24.30 -7.58
CA GLY A 80 -12.99 -23.37 -7.92
C GLY A 80 -12.58 -22.18 -8.80
N ILE A 81 -11.28 -21.90 -8.99
CA ILE A 81 -10.81 -20.81 -9.88
C ILE A 81 -11.22 -21.08 -11.34
N SER A 82 -11.01 -22.31 -11.79
CA SER A 82 -11.40 -22.79 -13.12
C SER A 82 -11.47 -24.33 -13.10
N PRO A 83 -12.62 -24.90 -12.69
CA PRO A 83 -12.77 -26.34 -12.44
C PRO A 83 -12.42 -27.23 -13.63
N ASP A 84 -12.75 -26.77 -14.84
CA ASP A 84 -12.51 -27.55 -16.06
C ASP A 84 -11.03 -27.55 -16.48
N VAL A 85 -10.27 -26.53 -16.08
CA VAL A 85 -8.90 -26.28 -16.56
C VAL A 85 -7.84 -26.70 -15.57
N ILE A 86 -8.11 -26.54 -14.27
CA ILE A 86 -7.16 -26.82 -13.19
C ILE A 86 -7.39 -28.23 -12.67
N GLU A 87 -6.30 -29.00 -12.62
CA GLU A 87 -6.24 -30.26 -11.90
C GLU A 87 -5.10 -30.21 -10.90
N ILE A 88 -5.38 -30.55 -9.63
CA ILE A 88 -4.36 -30.59 -8.58
C ILE A 88 -3.63 -31.93 -8.69
N ILE A 89 -2.30 -31.89 -8.71
CA ILE A 89 -1.43 -33.07 -8.75
C ILE A 89 -0.95 -33.39 -7.34
N GLU A 90 -1.12 -34.65 -6.93
CA GLU A 90 -0.67 -35.18 -5.65
C GLU A 90 0.27 -36.39 -5.88
N PRO A 91 1.44 -36.44 -5.23
CA PRO A 91 2.04 -35.39 -4.39
C PRO A 91 2.48 -34.16 -5.22
N PRO A 92 2.61 -32.97 -4.59
CA PRO A 92 3.20 -31.82 -5.27
C PRO A 92 4.66 -32.10 -5.64
N LYS A 93 5.16 -31.40 -6.66
CA LYS A 93 6.58 -31.46 -7.03
C LYS A 93 7.47 -31.09 -5.84
N GLU A 94 8.64 -31.71 -5.78
CA GLU A 94 9.62 -31.47 -4.72
C GLU A 94 9.93 -29.98 -4.59
N GLY A 95 9.96 -29.48 -3.35
CA GLY A 95 10.15 -28.05 -3.04
C GLY A 95 8.89 -27.18 -3.11
N TYR A 96 7.77 -27.68 -3.66
CA TYR A 96 6.54 -26.91 -3.82
C TYR A 96 5.43 -27.37 -2.88
N LYS A 97 4.52 -26.45 -2.52
CA LYS A 97 3.35 -26.73 -1.68
C LYS A 97 2.13 -27.15 -2.48
N LEU A 98 2.06 -26.74 -3.74
CA LEU A 98 0.96 -27.03 -4.64
C LEU A 98 1.49 -27.16 -6.06
N THR A 99 1.02 -28.18 -6.79
CA THR A 99 1.27 -28.32 -8.22
C THR A 99 -0.05 -28.45 -8.96
N LEU A 100 -0.27 -27.58 -9.93
CA LEU A 100 -1.45 -27.53 -10.77
C LEU A 100 -1.09 -27.98 -12.20
N ARG A 101 -1.88 -28.88 -12.76
CA ARG A 101 -1.90 -29.19 -14.19
C ARG A 101 -2.96 -28.34 -14.86
N LEU A 102 -2.54 -27.53 -15.83
CA LEU A 102 -3.39 -26.61 -16.59
C LEU A 102 -3.67 -27.19 -17.97
N LYS A 103 -4.94 -27.50 -18.23
CA LYS A 103 -5.43 -28.01 -19.52
C LYS A 103 -5.78 -26.87 -20.47
N TYR A 104 -4.79 -26.41 -21.23
CA TYR A 104 -4.96 -25.28 -22.15
C TYR A 104 -6.00 -25.52 -23.25
N SER A 105 -6.21 -26.77 -23.68
CA SER A 105 -7.27 -27.15 -24.63
C SER A 105 -8.68 -26.79 -24.18
N ARG A 106 -8.91 -26.66 -22.87
CA ARG A 106 -10.20 -26.29 -22.28
C ARG A 106 -10.37 -24.78 -22.08
N ILE A 107 -9.34 -23.97 -22.38
CA ILE A 107 -9.41 -22.52 -22.29
C ILE A 107 -9.93 -21.96 -23.64
N PRO A 108 -11.06 -21.23 -23.65
CA PRO A 108 -11.64 -20.74 -24.90
C PRO A 108 -10.77 -19.64 -25.53
N ARG A 109 -10.50 -19.73 -26.84
CA ARG A 109 -9.70 -18.75 -27.63
C ARG A 109 -10.40 -17.40 -27.87
N ASN A 110 -10.91 -16.77 -26.81
CA ASN A 110 -11.60 -15.49 -26.86
C ASN A 110 -11.24 -14.60 -25.64
N LYS A 111 -11.98 -13.49 -25.46
CA LYS A 111 -11.83 -12.61 -24.28
C LYS A 111 -12.07 -13.33 -22.95
N GLY A 112 -12.84 -14.42 -22.94
CA GLY A 112 -13.07 -15.27 -21.77
C GLY A 112 -11.82 -16.03 -21.33
N GLY A 113 -11.04 -16.56 -22.27
CA GLY A 113 -9.78 -17.26 -21.96
C GLY A 113 -8.76 -16.36 -21.27
N VAL A 114 -8.64 -15.10 -21.73
CA VAL A 114 -7.77 -14.10 -21.08
C VAL A 114 -8.19 -13.81 -19.64
N LYS A 115 -9.50 -13.75 -19.35
CA LYS A 115 -10.03 -13.60 -17.99
C LYS A 115 -9.77 -14.84 -17.14
N MET A 116 -9.87 -16.02 -17.72
CA MET A 116 -9.58 -17.28 -17.02
C MET A 116 -8.11 -17.37 -16.62
N ILE A 117 -7.19 -17.02 -17.53
CA ILE A 117 -5.75 -16.95 -17.22
C ILE A 117 -5.47 -15.91 -16.13
N ALA A 118 -6.17 -14.77 -16.18
CA ALA A 118 -6.12 -13.77 -15.13
C ALA A 118 -6.56 -14.36 -13.78
N SER A 119 -7.67 -15.11 -13.73
CA SER A 119 -8.11 -15.82 -12.53
C SER A 119 -7.08 -16.85 -12.05
N ILE A 120 -6.48 -17.65 -12.94
CA ILE A 120 -5.41 -18.61 -12.60
C ILE A 120 -4.21 -17.90 -11.98
N SER A 121 -3.83 -16.73 -12.52
CA SER A 121 -2.73 -15.93 -11.97
C SER A 121 -3.01 -15.35 -10.58
N SER A 122 -4.22 -15.50 -10.04
CA SER A 122 -4.59 -15.08 -8.68
C SER A 122 -4.48 -16.19 -7.62
N VAL A 123 -3.93 -17.35 -8.00
CA VAL A 123 -3.84 -18.55 -7.15
C VAL A 123 -3.22 -18.31 -5.77
N GLN A 124 -2.13 -17.55 -5.65
CA GLN A 124 -1.55 -17.19 -4.34
C GLN A 124 -2.54 -16.36 -3.51
N GLY A 125 -3.19 -15.38 -4.14
CA GLY A 125 -4.22 -14.57 -3.50
C GLY A 125 -5.38 -15.43 -3.00
N VAL A 126 -5.77 -16.47 -3.74
CA VAL A 126 -6.79 -17.43 -3.34
C VAL A 126 -6.33 -18.28 -2.15
N ILE A 127 -5.10 -18.82 -2.17
CA ILE A 127 -4.53 -19.62 -1.07
C ILE A 127 -4.50 -18.84 0.25
N LEU A 128 -3.98 -17.60 0.22
CA LEU A 128 -3.92 -16.77 1.42
C LEU A 128 -5.34 -16.34 1.85
N SER A 129 -6.20 -15.99 0.90
CA SER A 129 -7.55 -15.56 1.23
C SER A 129 -8.40 -16.69 1.80
N SER A 130 -8.29 -17.93 1.32
CA SER A 130 -9.05 -19.07 1.85
C SER A 130 -8.67 -19.38 3.29
N GLN A 131 -7.37 -19.39 3.60
CA GLN A 131 -6.88 -19.61 4.95
C GLN A 131 -7.37 -18.54 5.94
N LEU A 132 -7.35 -17.26 5.55
CA LEU A 132 -7.88 -16.20 6.39
C LEU A 132 -9.41 -16.22 6.47
N LYS A 133 -10.12 -16.58 5.38
CA LYS A 133 -11.58 -16.74 5.39
C LYS A 133 -12.02 -17.81 6.38
N ASP A 134 -11.38 -18.96 6.34
CA ASP A 134 -11.65 -20.07 7.26
C ASP A 134 -11.45 -19.62 8.71
N MET A 135 -10.35 -18.94 9.00
CA MET A 135 -10.08 -18.38 10.32
C MET A 135 -11.13 -17.35 10.77
N LEU A 136 -11.59 -16.48 9.88
CA LEU A 136 -12.57 -15.43 10.17
C LEU A 136 -14.03 -15.92 10.18
N MET A 137 -14.34 -17.06 9.58
CA MET A 137 -15.69 -17.66 9.61
C MET A 137 -15.88 -18.54 10.85
N ASN A 138 -14.82 -19.23 11.27
CA ASN A 138 -14.78 -20.07 12.46
C ASN A 138 -14.58 -19.23 13.75
N VAL A 139 -15.31 -18.11 13.88
CA VAL A 139 -15.26 -17.22 15.06
C VAL A 139 -15.83 -17.93 16.29
N ASN A 140 -16.77 -18.85 16.09
CA ASN A 140 -17.59 -19.43 17.15
C ASN A 140 -17.14 -20.82 17.62
N SER A 141 -16.13 -21.44 17.00
CA SER A 141 -15.83 -22.86 17.18
C SER A 141 -14.56 -23.21 17.97
N LEU A 142 -13.82 -22.22 18.51
CA LEU A 142 -12.63 -22.51 19.31
C LEU A 142 -12.95 -22.48 20.81
N GLU A 143 -12.72 -23.62 21.46
CA GLU A 143 -12.95 -23.83 22.89
C GLU A 143 -12.15 -22.85 23.77
N VAL A 144 -12.88 -22.23 24.68
CA VAL A 144 -12.36 -21.30 25.69
C VAL A 144 -11.57 -22.11 26.73
N SER A 145 -10.30 -22.36 26.45
CA SER A 145 -9.36 -22.80 27.49
C SER A 145 -8.86 -21.56 28.23
N GLN A 146 -9.49 -21.30 29.38
CA GLN A 146 -9.00 -20.49 30.51
C GLN A 146 -8.32 -19.14 30.17
N GLY A 147 -9.13 -18.08 30.17
CA GLY A 147 -8.71 -16.74 30.62
C GLY A 147 -7.88 -15.86 29.66
N MET A 148 -7.26 -16.41 28.62
CA MET A 148 -6.47 -15.61 27.66
C MET A 148 -6.71 -16.05 26.22
N TYR A 149 -7.17 -15.12 25.37
CA TYR A 149 -7.36 -15.35 23.95
C TYR A 149 -5.99 -15.53 23.29
N ARG A 150 -5.66 -16.75 22.85
CA ARG A 150 -4.37 -17.02 22.22
C ARG A 150 -4.27 -16.29 20.87
N PRO A 151 -3.27 -15.41 20.67
CA PRO A 151 -3.04 -14.81 19.37
C PRO A 151 -2.56 -15.86 18.38
N VAL A 152 -3.10 -15.82 17.16
CA VAL A 152 -2.62 -16.64 16.05
C VAL A 152 -1.71 -15.78 15.18
N LYS A 153 -0.42 -16.10 15.16
CA LYS A 153 0.57 -15.43 14.32
C LYS A 153 0.38 -15.82 12.86
N LEU A 154 0.14 -14.82 12.01
CA LEU A 154 0.00 -14.99 10.57
C LEU A 154 1.22 -14.51 9.81
N ILE A 155 1.85 -15.39 9.03
CA ILE A 155 3.10 -15.14 8.31
C ILE A 155 2.90 -15.43 6.82
N TYR A 156 2.71 -14.38 6.02
CA TYR A 156 2.90 -14.46 4.55
C TYR A 156 4.09 -13.62 4.07
N HIS A 157 4.63 -12.77 4.94
CA HIS A 157 5.86 -12.04 4.71
C HIS A 157 6.77 -12.27 5.92
N PRO A 158 7.96 -12.88 5.76
CA PRO A 158 8.79 -13.33 6.90
C PRO A 158 9.10 -12.25 7.94
N ARG A 159 9.21 -10.99 7.51
CA ARG A 159 9.53 -9.85 8.39
C ARG A 159 8.32 -9.04 8.85
N GLU A 160 7.12 -9.40 8.38
CA GLU A 160 5.89 -8.64 8.64
C GLU A 160 4.73 -9.58 8.98
N PRO A 161 4.84 -10.31 10.11
CA PRO A 161 3.71 -11.06 10.60
C PRO A 161 2.61 -10.11 11.07
N PHE A 162 1.36 -10.56 11.06
CA PHE A 162 0.28 -9.91 11.80
C PHE A 162 -0.46 -10.95 12.62
N PHE A 163 -1.10 -10.53 13.70
CA PHE A 163 -1.74 -11.43 14.65
C PHE A 163 -3.25 -11.34 14.53
N VAL A 164 -3.92 -12.47 14.72
CA VAL A 164 -5.37 -12.53 14.81
C VAL A 164 -5.74 -13.08 16.18
N ILE A 165 -6.49 -12.30 16.95
CA ILE A 165 -6.99 -12.67 18.27
C ILE A 165 -8.49 -12.85 18.16
N LYS A 166 -8.99 -14.05 18.43
CA LYS A 166 -10.42 -14.34 18.43
C LYS A 166 -11.00 -14.06 19.81
N GLN A 167 -11.97 -13.17 19.89
CA GLN A 167 -12.79 -12.91 21.08
C GLN A 167 -14.25 -13.28 20.77
N PRO A 168 -15.11 -13.50 21.79
CA PRO A 168 -16.48 -14.00 21.58
C PRO A 168 -17.34 -13.12 20.67
N GLU A 169 -17.17 -11.81 20.74
CA GLU A 169 -17.98 -10.84 19.97
C GLU A 169 -17.25 -10.25 18.75
N LYS A 170 -15.92 -10.36 18.73
CA LYS A 170 -15.07 -9.72 17.72
C LYS A 170 -13.77 -10.46 17.50
N ILE A 171 -13.20 -10.30 16.32
CA ILE A 171 -11.84 -10.70 16.00
C ILE A 171 -10.98 -9.45 15.91
N THR A 172 -9.88 -9.39 16.64
CA THR A 172 -8.94 -8.27 16.56
C THR A 172 -7.73 -8.69 15.72
N ALA A 173 -7.52 -8.00 14.61
CA ALA A 173 -6.33 -8.16 13.78
C ALA A 173 -5.29 -7.11 14.15
N VAL A 174 -4.09 -7.51 14.59
CA VAL A 174 -3.02 -6.63 15.07
C VAL A 174 -1.84 -6.66 14.12
N PHE A 175 -1.39 -5.49 13.67
CA PHE A 175 -0.30 -5.28 12.72
C PHE A 175 0.88 -4.56 13.40
N PRO A 176 1.94 -5.28 13.77
CA PRO A 176 3.22 -4.70 14.21
C PRO A 176 3.95 -3.97 13.06
N MET A 177 3.95 -2.64 13.05
CA MET A 177 4.47 -1.84 11.94
C MET A 177 5.97 -1.56 12.06
N ARG A 178 6.75 -1.94 11.04
CA ARG A 178 8.20 -1.73 10.98
C ARG A 178 8.62 -0.92 9.75
N PHE A 179 9.43 0.11 9.97
CA PHE A 179 10.00 0.94 8.91
C PHE A 179 11.53 0.94 9.01
N LYS A 180 12.21 0.97 7.86
CA LYS A 180 13.67 1.00 7.83
C LYS A 180 14.25 2.39 8.14
N GLU A 181 13.52 3.44 7.79
CA GLU A 181 13.99 4.82 7.88
C GLU A 181 13.18 5.61 8.90
N ASP A 182 13.86 6.39 9.75
CA ASP A 182 13.20 7.17 10.81
C ASP A 182 12.24 8.23 10.24
N THR A 183 12.53 8.76 9.05
CA THR A 183 11.61 9.67 8.37
C THR A 183 10.30 8.99 7.99
N ASP A 184 10.35 7.72 7.62
CA ASP A 184 9.16 6.94 7.28
C ASP A 184 8.36 6.62 8.54
N VAL A 185 9.03 6.41 9.69
CA VAL A 185 8.37 6.27 11.00
C VAL A 185 7.54 7.52 11.32
N ILE A 186 8.12 8.72 11.21
CA ILE A 186 7.40 9.97 11.51
C ILE A 186 6.16 10.13 10.61
N ILE A 187 6.31 9.86 9.31
CA ILE A 187 5.19 9.93 8.36
C ILE A 187 4.13 8.88 8.70
N ALA A 188 4.53 7.65 9.03
CA ALA A 188 3.62 6.56 9.39
C ALA A 188 2.87 6.85 10.69
N THR A 189 3.53 7.33 11.73
CA THR A 189 2.90 7.73 13.00
C THR A 189 1.82 8.76 12.77
N ALA A 190 2.10 9.80 11.97
CA ALA A 190 1.10 10.81 11.63
C ALA A 190 -0.06 10.23 10.80
N PHE A 191 0.22 9.26 9.93
CA PHE A 191 -0.79 8.53 9.17
C PHE A 191 -1.72 7.71 10.08
N PHE A 192 -1.16 6.98 11.06
CA PHE A 192 -1.96 6.15 11.97
C PHE A 192 -2.81 6.97 12.94
N GLN A 193 -2.29 8.09 13.44
CA GLN A 193 -3.07 9.01 14.26
C GLN A 193 -4.29 9.54 13.50
N GLU A 194 -4.12 9.97 12.25
CA GLU A 194 -5.25 10.40 11.41
C GLU A 194 -6.20 9.24 11.08
N LEU A 195 -5.68 8.03 10.86
CA LEU A 195 -6.49 6.84 10.61
C LEU A 195 -7.38 6.50 11.82
N MET A 196 -6.82 6.56 13.02
CA MET A 196 -7.52 6.37 14.28
C MET A 196 -8.60 7.45 14.48
N ASP A 197 -8.25 8.74 14.31
CA ASP A 197 -9.19 9.86 14.43
C ASP A 197 -10.38 9.75 13.45
N ILE A 198 -10.14 9.25 12.24
CA ILE A 198 -11.16 9.02 11.22
C ILE A 198 -11.99 7.77 11.57
N GLY A 199 -11.34 6.70 12.02
CA GLY A 199 -12.00 5.46 12.45
C GLY A 199 -12.96 5.68 13.61
N SER A 200 -12.64 6.59 14.53
CA SER A 200 -13.51 6.99 15.64
C SER A 200 -14.57 8.04 15.24
N SER A 201 -14.59 8.50 13.98
CA SER A 201 -15.55 9.50 13.53
C SER A 201 -16.93 8.92 13.25
N LYS A 202 -17.98 9.69 13.58
CA LYS A 202 -19.39 9.36 13.26
C LYS A 202 -19.65 9.12 11.77
N ALA A 203 -18.78 9.60 10.88
CA ALA A 203 -18.89 9.35 9.44
C ALA A 203 -18.60 7.88 9.05
N PHE A 204 -17.85 7.14 9.87
CA PHE A 204 -17.36 5.79 9.54
C PHE A 204 -17.81 4.72 10.56
N VAL A 205 -19.00 4.87 11.14
CA VAL A 205 -19.56 3.93 12.14
C VAL A 205 -19.65 2.47 11.65
N LYS A 206 -19.72 2.27 10.33
CA LYS A 206 -19.80 0.93 9.71
C LYS A 206 -18.43 0.29 9.41
N ALA A 207 -17.33 1.03 9.63
CA ALA A 207 -15.98 0.53 9.43
C ALA A 207 -15.48 -0.22 10.67
N PRO A 208 -14.49 -1.14 10.51
CA PRO A 208 -13.80 -1.73 11.65
C PRO A 208 -13.20 -0.64 12.54
N HIS A 209 -13.36 -0.81 13.86
CA HIS A 209 -12.73 0.10 14.81
C HIS A 209 -11.21 -0.05 14.72
N CYS A 210 -10.51 1.08 14.58
CA CYS A 210 -9.07 1.12 14.36
C CYS A 210 -8.39 1.78 15.56
N ILE A 211 -7.40 1.12 16.14
CA ILE A 211 -6.60 1.66 17.25
C ILE A 211 -5.15 1.63 16.84
N TRP A 212 -4.40 2.67 17.21
CA TRP A 212 -2.94 2.66 17.11
C TRP A 212 -2.33 2.91 18.49
N SER A 213 -1.32 2.12 18.84
CA SER A 213 -0.56 2.23 20.09
C SER A 213 0.93 2.05 19.82
N PRO A 214 1.82 2.86 20.43
CA PRO A 214 3.25 2.60 20.38
C PRO A 214 3.66 1.36 21.19
N ILE A 215 2.82 0.92 22.13
CA ILE A 215 3.07 -0.20 23.04
C ILE A 215 2.29 -1.44 22.56
N PRO A 216 2.86 -2.66 22.64
CA PRO A 216 2.16 -3.89 22.27
C PRO A 216 0.86 -4.06 23.06
N PRO A 217 -0.25 -4.46 22.40
CA PRO A 217 -1.48 -4.83 23.09
C PRO A 217 -1.26 -5.93 24.12
N ALA A 218 -2.06 -5.93 25.20
CA ALA A 218 -1.90 -6.88 26.30
C ALA A 218 -2.09 -8.34 25.85
N GLU A 219 -2.89 -8.55 24.80
CA GLU A 219 -3.17 -9.83 24.18
C GLU A 219 -1.96 -10.45 23.47
N LEU A 220 -0.94 -9.63 23.13
CA LEU A 220 0.32 -10.10 22.54
C LEU A 220 1.41 -10.35 23.60
N ARG A 221 1.09 -10.25 24.89
CA ARG A 221 2.05 -10.59 25.95
C ARG A 221 2.40 -12.07 25.88
N GLY A 222 3.69 -12.37 25.79
CA GLY A 222 4.22 -13.74 25.68
C GLY A 222 4.67 -14.13 24.27
N GLU A 223 4.36 -13.31 23.25
CA GLU A 223 4.93 -13.49 21.91
C GLU A 223 6.43 -13.14 21.88
N PRO A 224 7.20 -13.69 20.92
CA PRO A 224 8.63 -13.43 20.80
C PRO A 224 8.96 -11.94 20.74
N ILE A 225 10.05 -11.53 21.41
CA ILE A 225 10.50 -10.12 21.45
C ILE A 225 10.72 -9.56 20.04
N GLU A 226 11.18 -10.39 19.11
CA GLU A 226 11.36 -10.01 17.70
C GLU A 226 10.07 -9.51 17.05
N ASP A 227 8.94 -10.15 17.37
CA ASP A 227 7.62 -9.79 16.85
C ASP A 227 7.01 -8.58 17.54
N LEU A 228 7.41 -8.31 18.79
CA LEU A 228 6.95 -7.17 19.58
C LEU A 228 7.83 -5.93 19.39
N SER A 229 9.07 -6.09 18.93
CA SER A 229 9.99 -4.98 18.65
C SER A 229 9.59 -4.26 17.37
N THR A 230 8.93 -3.11 17.51
CA THR A 230 8.48 -2.26 16.40
C THR A 230 8.84 -0.80 16.64
N ASN A 231 9.15 -0.07 15.57
CA ASN A 231 9.36 1.38 15.61
C ASN A 231 8.13 2.19 15.12
N GLY A 232 7.22 1.57 14.36
CA GLY A 232 5.99 2.19 13.88
C GLY A 232 4.77 1.99 14.80
N GLY A 233 4.93 1.22 15.88
CA GLY A 233 3.85 0.83 16.78
C GLY A 233 2.95 -0.27 16.22
N PHE A 234 1.81 -0.47 16.88
CA PHE A 234 0.83 -1.52 16.60
C PHE A 234 -0.47 -0.90 16.13
N VAL A 235 -0.97 -1.35 14.98
CA VAL A 235 -2.30 -0.99 14.49
C VAL A 235 -3.22 -2.17 14.68
N SER A 236 -4.36 -1.99 15.34
CA SER A 236 -5.37 -3.03 15.50
C SER A 236 -6.69 -2.67 14.84
N PHE A 237 -7.35 -3.68 14.28
CA PHE A 237 -8.69 -3.58 13.69
C PHE A 237 -9.63 -4.58 14.35
N ASP A 238 -10.76 -4.09 14.85
CA ASP A 238 -11.82 -4.92 15.41
C ASP A 238 -12.83 -5.31 14.33
N ILE A 239 -12.85 -6.61 14.03
CA ILE A 239 -13.67 -7.26 13.02
C ILE A 239 -14.82 -7.98 13.72
N THR A 240 -16.01 -7.39 13.70
CA THR A 240 -17.26 -8.03 14.16
C THR A 240 -17.99 -8.74 13.02
N GLY A 241 -19.04 -9.51 13.35
CA GLY A 241 -19.85 -10.27 12.37
C GLY A 241 -20.31 -9.46 11.15
N ARG A 242 -20.63 -8.17 11.33
CA ARG A 242 -21.03 -7.26 10.23
C ARG A 242 -19.96 -7.08 9.14
N HIS A 243 -18.68 -7.32 9.44
CA HIS A 243 -17.57 -7.17 8.49
C HIS A 243 -17.29 -8.46 7.70
N VAL A 244 -17.76 -9.59 8.21
CA VAL A 244 -17.57 -10.93 7.62
C VAL A 244 -18.85 -11.49 7.00
N GLU A 245 -19.96 -10.74 7.06
CA GLU A 245 -21.23 -11.16 6.47
C GLU A 245 -21.22 -11.15 4.92
N GLY A 246 -21.59 -12.27 4.32
CA GLY A 246 -21.81 -12.43 2.88
C GLY A 246 -20.63 -11.97 2.02
N LYS A 247 -20.90 -11.09 1.05
CA LYS A 247 -19.88 -10.59 0.10
C LYS A 247 -18.84 -9.66 0.74
N ARG A 248 -18.99 -9.27 2.01
CA ARG A 248 -18.06 -8.36 2.71
C ARG A 248 -16.80 -9.09 3.18
N LEU A 249 -16.91 -10.37 3.52
CA LEU A 249 -15.79 -11.21 3.96
C LEU A 249 -14.59 -11.09 3.01
N ASP A 250 -14.83 -11.28 1.72
CA ASP A 250 -13.80 -11.26 0.69
C ASP A 250 -13.05 -9.92 0.62
N LYS A 251 -13.76 -8.80 0.84
CA LYS A 251 -13.15 -7.46 0.89
C LYS A 251 -12.36 -7.26 2.17
N THR A 252 -12.90 -7.70 3.30
CA THR A 252 -12.24 -7.60 4.62
C THR A 252 -10.93 -8.38 4.61
N VAL A 253 -10.96 -9.64 4.20
CA VAL A 253 -9.80 -10.52 4.03
C VAL A 253 -8.75 -9.86 3.13
N TRP A 254 -9.17 -9.37 1.97
CA TRP A 254 -8.25 -8.72 1.04
C TRP A 254 -7.61 -7.46 1.63
N ASN A 255 -8.36 -6.64 2.35
CA ASN A 255 -7.84 -5.43 2.97
C ASN A 255 -6.83 -5.75 4.08
N LEU A 256 -7.08 -6.79 4.90
CA LEU A 256 -6.16 -7.22 5.96
C LEU A 256 -4.84 -7.73 5.38
N LEU A 257 -4.91 -8.62 4.38
CA LEU A 257 -3.72 -9.16 3.70
C LEU A 257 -2.89 -8.06 3.00
N ASN A 258 -3.52 -6.94 2.61
CA ASN A 258 -2.85 -5.85 1.92
C ASN A 258 -2.49 -4.67 2.82
N PHE A 259 -2.79 -4.71 4.11
CA PHE A 259 -2.66 -3.55 4.99
C PHE A 259 -1.22 -3.04 5.08
N TYR A 260 -0.25 -3.92 5.32
CA TYR A 260 1.18 -3.55 5.34
C TYR A 260 1.61 -2.83 4.08
N ALA A 261 1.27 -3.44 2.94
CA ALA A 261 1.70 -2.98 1.64
C ALA A 261 1.01 -1.64 1.28
N PHE A 262 -0.26 -1.48 1.65
CA PHE A 262 -1.01 -0.23 1.56
C PHE A 262 -0.34 0.90 2.35
N VAL A 263 -0.02 0.67 3.62
CA VAL A 263 0.60 1.71 4.47
C VAL A 263 1.98 2.08 3.94
N LYS A 264 2.84 1.10 3.68
CA LYS A 264 4.20 1.35 3.15
C LYS A 264 4.19 2.11 1.84
N TYR A 265 3.27 1.77 0.94
CA TYR A 265 3.09 2.49 -0.31
C TYR A 265 2.71 3.96 -0.06
N HIS A 266 1.77 4.22 0.85
CA HIS A 266 1.31 5.57 1.15
C HIS A 266 2.34 6.42 1.89
N VAL A 267 3.14 5.81 2.78
CA VAL A 267 4.27 6.47 3.45
C VAL A 267 5.31 6.92 2.40
N LYS A 268 5.77 5.99 1.55
CA LYS A 268 6.71 6.30 0.46
C LYS A 268 6.17 7.35 -0.52
N SER A 269 4.89 7.23 -0.89
CA SER A 269 4.22 8.19 -1.78
C SER A 269 4.16 9.60 -1.16
N THR A 270 3.90 9.67 0.14
CA THR A 270 3.85 10.94 0.90
C THR A 270 5.23 11.57 0.99
N ARG A 271 6.26 10.78 1.28
CA ARG A 271 7.65 11.23 1.26
C ARG A 271 8.05 11.80 -0.11
N GLY A 272 7.76 11.08 -1.19
CA GLY A 272 8.01 11.55 -2.56
C GLY A 272 7.24 12.84 -2.88
N PHE A 273 6.01 12.97 -2.38
CA PHE A 273 5.22 14.20 -2.52
C PHE A 273 5.83 15.40 -1.79
N ILE A 274 6.31 15.20 -0.55
CA ILE A 274 7.00 16.23 0.24
C ILE A 274 8.26 16.68 -0.50
N GLN A 275 9.09 15.74 -0.95
CA GLN A 275 10.31 16.04 -1.70
C GLN A 275 10.02 16.84 -2.98
N ARG A 276 9.00 16.44 -3.74
CA ARG A 276 8.58 17.18 -4.95
C ARG A 276 8.20 18.62 -4.61
N ARG A 277 7.47 18.84 -3.51
CA ARG A 277 7.11 20.20 -3.07
C ARG A 277 8.30 21.02 -2.61
N MET A 278 9.27 20.39 -1.94
CA MET A 278 10.51 21.06 -1.53
C MET A 278 11.30 21.52 -2.77
N ARG A 279 11.43 20.67 -3.80
CA ARG A 279 12.10 21.05 -5.07
C ARG A 279 11.41 22.23 -5.75
N THR A 280 10.08 22.18 -5.92
CA THR A 280 9.33 23.31 -6.52
C THR A 280 9.47 24.60 -5.70
N ARG A 281 9.54 24.51 -4.37
CA ARG A 281 9.79 25.68 -3.52
C ARG A 281 11.20 26.21 -3.71
N LEU A 282 12.21 25.34 -3.75
CA LEU A 282 13.60 25.73 -3.99
C LEU A 282 13.75 26.42 -5.35
N GLU A 283 13.20 25.83 -6.42
CA GLU A 283 13.17 26.44 -7.76
C GLU A 283 12.57 27.85 -7.73
N SER A 284 11.45 28.04 -7.02
CA SER A 284 10.82 29.35 -6.92
C SER A 284 11.66 30.38 -6.15
N LEU A 285 12.42 29.96 -5.14
CA LEU A 285 13.30 30.85 -4.38
C LEU A 285 14.54 31.22 -5.19
N VAL A 286 15.11 30.25 -5.89
CA VAL A 286 16.25 30.43 -6.78
C VAL A 286 15.89 31.40 -7.92
N GLU A 287 14.70 31.27 -8.52
CA GLU A 287 14.21 32.21 -9.54
C GLU A 287 14.11 33.65 -9.00
N VAL A 288 13.68 33.83 -7.74
CA VAL A 288 13.63 35.15 -7.10
C VAL A 288 15.03 35.73 -6.91
N LEU A 289 16.00 34.90 -6.50
CA LEU A 289 17.39 35.32 -6.31
C LEU A 289 18.05 35.74 -7.63
N TYR A 290 17.92 34.92 -8.68
CA TYR A 290 18.44 35.27 -10.01
C TYR A 290 17.83 36.57 -10.54
N ASN A 291 16.51 36.75 -10.37
CA ASN A 291 15.84 37.99 -10.76
C ASN A 291 16.27 39.21 -9.93
N ALA A 292 16.74 39.03 -8.70
CA ALA A 292 17.31 40.10 -7.89
C ALA A 292 18.72 40.46 -8.38
N GLY A 293 19.60 39.47 -8.57
CA GLY A 293 20.96 39.70 -9.08
C GLY A 293 20.99 40.36 -10.46
N ILE A 294 20.11 39.96 -11.38
CA ILE A 294 19.99 40.59 -12.71
C ILE A 294 19.56 42.07 -12.58
N LYS A 295 18.67 42.41 -11.64
CA LYS A 295 18.28 43.81 -11.42
C LYS A 295 19.46 44.63 -10.90
N ASP A 296 20.25 44.08 -10.00
CA ASP A 296 21.42 44.76 -9.45
C ASP A 296 22.48 45.01 -10.54
N GLU A 297 22.74 44.06 -11.43
CA GLU A 297 23.61 44.26 -12.60
C GLU A 297 23.06 45.33 -13.58
N HIS A 298 21.75 45.34 -13.85
CA HIS A 298 21.14 46.39 -14.68
C HIS A 298 21.19 47.76 -14.01
N HIS A 299 21.18 47.85 -12.68
CA HIS A 299 21.37 49.09 -11.93
C HIS A 299 22.83 49.56 -11.98
N ILE A 300 23.81 48.64 -11.93
CA ILE A 300 25.24 48.96 -12.08
C ILE A 300 25.56 49.42 -13.50
N LYS A 301 25.06 48.73 -14.54
CA LYS A 301 25.22 49.15 -15.95
C LYS A 301 24.53 50.48 -16.28
N LYS A 302 23.45 50.84 -15.57
CA LYS A 302 22.80 52.15 -15.72
C LYS A 302 23.52 53.29 -15.00
N LYS A 303 24.33 53.01 -13.96
CA LYS A 303 25.13 54.03 -13.26
C LYS A 303 26.40 54.46 -14.02
N ASN A 304 26.91 53.64 -14.94
CA ASN A 304 28.12 53.95 -15.74
C ASN A 304 27.86 54.74 -17.04
N ARG A 305 26.68 55.35 -17.22
CA ARG A 305 26.44 56.32 -18.31
C ARG A 305 26.22 57.71 -17.69
N GLY A 306 27.24 58.55 -17.79
CA GLY A 306 27.22 59.96 -17.38
C GLY A 306 26.17 60.81 -18.13
N PRO A 307 25.89 62.03 -17.64
CA PRO A 307 24.59 62.68 -17.80
C PRO A 307 24.51 63.48 -19.10
N LYS A 308 23.47 63.24 -19.90
CA LYS A 308 22.96 64.24 -20.85
C LYS A 308 21.43 64.22 -20.85
N GLY A 309 20.85 65.37 -20.50
CA GLY A 309 19.56 65.84 -21.04
C GLY A 309 18.28 65.24 -20.46
N VAL A 310 17.76 65.91 -19.42
CA VAL A 310 16.37 66.37 -19.24
C VAL A 310 15.19 65.61 -19.92
N ARG A 311 14.15 65.36 -19.11
CA ARG A 311 12.71 65.07 -19.39
C ARG A 311 12.29 63.63 -19.74
N LYS A 312 11.71 62.93 -18.74
CA LYS A 312 10.24 62.77 -18.59
C LYS A 312 9.95 61.82 -17.41
N LEU A 313 9.20 62.32 -16.43
CA LEU A 313 8.49 61.51 -15.45
C LEU A 313 7.60 60.50 -16.19
N LEU A 314 7.81 59.21 -15.95
CA LEU A 314 6.75 58.21 -16.12
C LEU A 314 6.49 57.57 -14.75
N ASN A 315 5.39 58.02 -14.15
CA ASN A 315 4.77 57.39 -13.00
C ASN A 315 4.45 55.92 -13.32
N PHE A 316 5.26 54.99 -12.81
CA PHE A 316 4.86 53.60 -12.72
C PHE A 316 3.83 53.48 -11.59
N SER A 317 2.55 53.59 -11.94
CA SER A 317 1.45 53.50 -11.00
C SER A 317 1.46 52.17 -10.24
N LYS A 318 1.28 52.25 -8.91
CA LYS A 318 1.18 51.13 -7.95
C LYS A 318 0.17 50.04 -8.37
N SER A 319 -0.69 50.30 -9.35
CA SER A 319 -1.69 49.37 -9.90
C SER A 319 -1.10 48.17 -10.67
N LYS A 320 0.08 48.31 -11.32
CA LYS A 320 0.72 47.18 -12.04
C LYS A 320 1.32 46.13 -11.10
N LEU A 321 1.78 46.54 -9.92
CA LEU A 321 2.29 45.63 -8.86
C LEU A 321 1.15 44.87 -8.18
N LEU A 322 0.01 45.53 -7.95
CA LEU A 322 -1.20 44.90 -7.38
C LEU A 322 -1.85 43.91 -8.37
N LYS A 323 -1.90 44.22 -9.67
CA LYS A 323 -2.39 43.28 -10.71
C LYS A 323 -1.53 42.02 -10.80
N LYS A 324 -0.20 42.12 -10.64
CA LYS A 324 0.69 40.94 -10.59
C LYS A 324 0.46 40.08 -9.34
N ARG A 325 0.27 40.70 -8.16
CA ARG A 325 -0.07 39.98 -6.91
C ARG A 325 -1.43 39.29 -6.99
N TYR A 326 -2.44 39.95 -7.56
CA TYR A 326 -3.79 39.38 -7.70
C TYR A 326 -3.82 38.17 -8.66
N ASN A 327 -3.10 38.25 -9.78
CA ASN A 327 -2.96 37.13 -10.71
C ASN A 327 -2.19 35.94 -10.11
N PHE A 328 -1.18 36.18 -9.26
CA PHE A 328 -0.46 35.13 -8.54
C PHE A 328 -1.35 34.39 -7.54
N ILE A 329 -2.18 35.12 -6.78
CA ILE A 329 -3.11 34.53 -5.81
C ILE A 329 -4.18 33.68 -6.53
N ASN A 330 -4.70 34.13 -7.69
CA ASN A 330 -5.63 33.33 -8.49
C ASN A 330 -4.97 32.11 -9.15
N LYS A 331 -3.69 32.19 -9.53
CA LYS A 331 -2.92 31.03 -10.03
C LYS A 331 -2.69 30.01 -8.91
N ILE A 332 -2.42 30.47 -7.68
CA ILE A 332 -2.32 29.63 -6.48
C ILE A 332 -3.69 29.00 -6.14
N LYS A 333 -4.81 29.72 -6.29
CA LYS A 333 -6.16 29.17 -6.11
C LYS A 333 -6.54 28.15 -7.20
N ARG A 334 -6.10 28.32 -8.47
CA ARG A 334 -6.29 27.33 -9.55
C ARG A 334 -5.42 26.08 -9.41
N ILE A 335 -4.26 26.17 -8.74
CA ILE A 335 -3.43 25.00 -8.41
C ILE A 335 -4.02 24.20 -7.23
N ARG A 336 -4.90 24.79 -6.41
CA ARG A 336 -5.59 24.09 -5.32
C ARG A 336 -6.63 23.07 -5.81
N SER A 337 -7.07 23.10 -7.06
CA SER A 337 -8.25 22.35 -7.51
C SER A 337 -8.00 21.10 -8.36
N ARG A 338 -6.76 20.71 -8.69
CA ARG A 338 -6.54 19.64 -9.69
C ARG A 338 -6.22 18.24 -9.21
N ILE A 339 -6.04 17.97 -7.91
CA ILE A 339 -6.15 16.61 -7.37
C ILE A 339 -6.75 16.69 -5.96
N LYS A 340 -8.06 16.43 -5.85
CA LYS A 340 -8.75 16.18 -4.57
C LYS A 340 -8.41 14.76 -4.12
N ILE A 341 -7.32 14.58 -3.37
CA ILE A 341 -7.20 13.41 -2.48
C ILE A 341 -8.05 13.74 -1.26
N HIS A 342 -9.29 13.27 -1.26
CA HIS A 342 -10.32 13.64 -0.28
C HIS A 342 -9.90 13.39 1.18
N TRP A 343 -8.96 12.48 1.40
CA TRP A 343 -8.55 11.97 2.71
C TRP A 343 -7.62 12.88 3.53
N PHE A 344 -6.89 13.83 2.91
CA PHE A 344 -5.81 14.59 3.58
C PHE A 344 -6.14 16.07 3.87
N SER A 345 -7.42 16.42 4.03
CA SER A 345 -7.81 17.83 4.23
C SER A 345 -7.42 18.37 5.61
N ARG A 346 -7.37 17.52 6.65
CA ARG A 346 -7.00 17.89 8.04
C ARG A 346 -5.50 18.08 8.24
N PHE A 347 -4.68 17.25 7.60
CA PHE A 347 -3.22 17.39 7.55
C PHE A 347 -2.75 18.78 7.07
N ARG A 348 -3.53 19.44 6.20
CA ARG A 348 -3.24 20.80 5.73
C ARG A 348 -3.47 21.88 6.79
N LYS A 349 -4.38 21.68 7.74
CA LYS A 349 -4.79 22.72 8.68
C LYS A 349 -3.85 22.83 9.90
N ARG A 350 -3.30 21.71 10.39
CA ARG A 350 -2.42 21.71 11.57
C ARG A 350 -1.01 22.22 11.29
N TRP A 351 -0.43 21.96 10.11
CA TRP A 351 0.92 22.41 9.76
C TRP A 351 1.01 23.87 9.25
N LEU A 352 -0.14 24.58 9.14
CA LEU A 352 -0.22 25.94 8.59
C LEU A 352 -0.51 27.04 9.62
N ASN A 353 -0.55 26.74 10.92
CA ASN A 353 -0.56 27.79 11.93
C ASN A 353 0.89 28.18 12.25
N PHE A 354 1.45 29.06 11.42
CA PHE A 354 2.64 29.82 11.80
C PHE A 354 2.30 30.66 13.04
N SER A 355 3.12 30.58 14.09
CA SER A 355 3.18 31.63 15.11
C SER A 355 3.49 32.95 14.40
N ARG A 356 2.62 33.94 14.57
CA ARG A 356 2.91 35.31 14.11
C ARG A 356 4.08 35.82 14.93
N PHE A 357 5.28 35.83 14.35
CA PHE A 357 6.39 36.60 14.91
C PHE A 357 6.00 38.07 14.90
N SER A 358 5.80 38.65 16.08
CA SER A 358 5.77 40.09 16.27
C SER A 358 7.18 40.63 16.05
N SER A 359 7.32 41.55 15.10
CA SER A 359 8.57 42.26 14.87
C SER A 359 8.75 43.32 15.97
N LEU A 360 9.46 42.98 17.03
CA LEU A 360 9.98 43.92 18.03
C LEU A 360 11.49 43.95 17.87
N THR A 361 12.00 44.98 17.19
CA THR A 361 13.38 45.49 17.35
C THR A 361 13.45 46.87 16.72
N ARG A 362 13.25 47.89 17.55
CA ARG A 362 13.69 49.27 17.31
C ARG A 362 15.16 49.30 17.73
N TYR A 363 16.08 49.54 16.80
CA TYR A 363 17.46 49.86 17.15
C TYR A 363 17.55 51.35 17.39
N GLU A 364 17.88 51.74 18.62
CA GLU A 364 18.33 53.10 18.95
C GLU A 364 19.76 53.30 18.44
N LYS A 365 20.01 54.43 17.78
CA LYS A 365 21.35 54.87 17.41
C LYS A 365 21.98 55.53 18.64
N LEU A 366 23.12 54.99 19.08
CA LEU A 366 24.04 55.70 19.96
C LEU A 366 24.75 56.80 19.14
N ASN A 367 24.64 58.04 19.60
CA ASN A 367 25.56 59.13 19.32
C ASN A 367 26.44 59.33 20.55
#